data_AF-A0A9P3Q7D9-F1
#
_entry.id   AF-A0A9P3Q7D9-F1
#
_cell.length_a   1.000
_cell.length_b   1.000
_cell.length_c   1.000
_cell.angle_alpha   90.00
_cell.angle_beta   90.00
_cell.angle_gamma   90.00
#
_symmetry.space_group_name_H-M   'P 1'
#
loop_
_entity.id
_entity.type
_entity.pdbx_description
1 polymer ?
#
loop_
_entity_poly.entity_id
_entity_poly.type
_entity_poly.pdbx_seq_one_letter_code
_entity_poly.pdbx_strand_id
1 'polypeptide(L)'
;MTAMYLQFAALWLVPMLSITVIHCAASGLLPRNQIAGIRIPSVMASDTAWRAGHRAAIPVIWLTAPVALAGTVVAAMIPNPGLAGLPVLASCALSIAILIRSAVVANRAARRAGGA
;
A
#
# COMPACT_ATOMS: atom_id res chain seq x y z
N MET A 1 27.10 -0.27 -4.05
CA MET A 1 26.31 0.71 -3.26
C MET A 1 25.08 1.20 -4.00
N THR A 2 25.18 1.68 -5.24
CA THR A 2 24.05 2.22 -6.03
C THR A 2 22.85 1.26 -6.16
N ALA A 3 23.10 -0.03 -6.44
CA ALA A 3 22.04 -1.05 -6.55
C ALA A 3 21.23 -1.22 -5.25
N MET A 4 21.88 -1.10 -4.09
CA MET A 4 21.23 -1.23 -2.78
C MET A 4 20.27 -0.07 -2.52
N TYR A 5 20.64 1.16 -2.89
CA TYR A 5 19.75 2.32 -2.77
C TYR A 5 18.54 2.24 -3.71
N LEU A 6 18.76 1.79 -4.95
CA LEU A 6 17.67 1.59 -5.91
C LEU A 6 16.68 0.53 -5.45
N GLN A 7 17.17 -0.59 -4.92
CA GLN A 7 16.34 -1.63 -4.34
C GLN A 7 15.56 -1.13 -3.12
N PHE A 8 16.22 -0.41 -2.22
CA PHE A 8 15.56 0.17 -1.06
C PHE A 8 14.45 1.15 -1.49
N ALA A 9 14.75 2.05 -2.42
CA ALA A 9 13.75 2.97 -2.96
C ALA A 9 12.58 2.22 -3.63
N ALA A 10 12.87 1.20 -4.44
CA ALA A 10 11.85 0.42 -5.14
C ALA A 10 10.91 -0.32 -4.17
N LEU A 11 11.43 -0.92 -3.11
CA LEU A 11 10.65 -1.74 -2.19
C LEU A 11 9.99 -0.94 -1.07
N TRP A 12 10.56 0.18 -0.63
CA TRP A 12 10.09 0.87 0.57
C TRP A 12 9.28 2.13 0.30
N LEU A 13 9.56 2.85 -0.80
CA LEU A 13 8.92 4.14 -1.05
C LEU A 13 7.40 4.01 -1.16
N VAL A 14 6.92 3.06 -1.97
CA VAL A 14 5.48 2.86 -2.22
C VAL A 14 4.76 2.35 -0.96
N PRO A 15 5.25 1.31 -0.24
CA PRO A 15 4.65 0.89 1.02
C PRO A 15 4.57 2.00 2.06
N MET A 16 5.68 2.71 2.31
CA MET A 16 5.70 3.78 3.33
C MET A 16 4.73 4.90 3.00
N LEU A 17 4.70 5.34 1.74
CA LEU A 17 3.77 6.38 1.31
C LEU A 17 2.31 5.91 1.43
N SER A 18 2.02 4.68 0.98
CA SER A 18 0.66 4.13 1.00
C SER A 18 0.14 3.94 2.42
N ILE A 19 0.96 3.39 3.32
CA ILE A 19 0.64 3.23 4.74
C ILE A 19 0.37 4.60 5.35
N THR A 20 1.26 5.56 5.16
CA THR A 20 1.13 6.92 5.73
C THR A 20 -0.15 7.60 5.26
N VAL A 21 -0.40 7.60 3.94
CA VAL A 21 -1.61 8.21 3.35
C VAL A 21 -2.87 7.55 3.87
N ILE A 22 -2.91 6.22 3.95
CA ILE A 22 -4.08 5.48 4.46
C ILE A 22 -4.32 5.79 5.95
N HIS A 23 -3.27 5.86 6.77
CA HIS A 23 -3.40 6.24 8.18
C HIS A 23 -3.89 7.67 8.34
N CYS A 24 -3.33 8.63 7.62
CA CYS A 24 -3.77 10.03 7.66
C CYS A 24 -5.25 10.18 7.24
N ALA A 25 -5.68 9.44 6.22
CA ALA A 25 -7.09 9.44 5.80
C ALA A 25 -8.01 8.79 6.84
N ALA A 26 -7.57 7.70 7.48
CA ALA A 26 -8.33 7.02 8.52
C ALA A 26 -8.45 7.83 9.82
N SER A 27 -7.41 8.59 10.19
CA SER A 27 -7.38 9.47 11.36
C SER A 27 -8.04 10.82 11.14
N GLY A 28 -8.42 11.14 9.90
CA GLY A 28 -9.05 12.41 9.53
C GLY A 28 -8.07 13.56 9.32
N LEU A 29 -6.75 13.32 9.39
CA LEU A 29 -5.72 14.29 9.04
C LEU A 29 -5.70 14.60 7.53
N LEU A 30 -6.09 13.62 6.71
CA LEU A 30 -6.26 13.80 5.27
C LEU A 30 -7.76 13.81 4.94
N PRO A 31 -8.35 15.00 4.67
CA PRO A 31 -9.76 15.08 4.26
C PRO A 31 -9.97 14.41 2.91
N ARG A 32 -11.23 14.07 2.61
CA ARG A 32 -11.62 13.51 1.31
C ARG A 32 -11.17 14.45 0.19
N ASN A 33 -10.37 13.92 -0.74
CA ASN A 33 -9.74 14.70 -1.80
C ASN A 33 -9.53 13.87 -3.07
N GLN A 34 -9.18 14.54 -4.17
CA GLN A 34 -8.96 13.91 -5.49
C GLN A 34 -7.48 13.58 -5.78
N ILE A 35 -6.56 13.77 -4.83
CA ILE A 35 -5.11 13.67 -5.06
C ILE A 35 -4.53 12.39 -4.45
N ALA A 36 -4.82 12.12 -3.17
CA ALA A 36 -4.18 11.06 -2.39
C ALA A 36 -5.21 10.21 -1.64
N GLY A 37 -4.92 8.91 -1.51
CA GLY A 37 -5.76 7.91 -0.85
C GLY A 37 -6.44 6.94 -1.81
N ILE A 38 -7.36 6.13 -1.29
CA ILE A 38 -8.16 5.17 -2.06
C ILE A 38 -9.33 5.91 -2.71
N ARG A 39 -9.19 6.23 -4.00
CA ARG A 39 -10.13 7.08 -4.77
C ARG A 39 -11.11 6.25 -5.60
N ILE A 40 -11.88 5.40 -4.92
CA ILE A 40 -12.96 4.61 -5.55
C ILE A 40 -14.29 5.30 -5.23
N PRO A 41 -15.29 5.32 -6.14
CA PRO A 41 -16.54 6.05 -5.95
C PRO A 41 -17.21 5.83 -4.59
N SER A 42 -17.27 4.58 -4.12
CA SER A 42 -17.85 4.23 -2.82
C SER A 42 -17.13 4.90 -1.64
N VAL A 43 -15.79 4.93 -1.65
CA VAL A 43 -14.95 5.55 -0.60
C VAL A 43 -15.05 7.08 -0.66
N MET A 44 -15.32 7.64 -1.84
CA MET A 44 -15.44 9.09 -2.04
C MET A 44 -16.87 9.63 -1.86
N ALA A 45 -17.86 8.79 -1.60
CA ALA A 45 -19.26 9.21 -1.51
C ALA A 45 -19.52 10.21 -0.36
N SER A 46 -18.88 10.02 0.78
CA SER A 46 -19.04 10.84 1.97
C SER A 46 -17.79 10.80 2.85
N ASP A 47 -17.67 11.72 3.80
CA ASP A 47 -16.56 11.72 4.76
C ASP A 47 -16.62 10.50 5.71
N THR A 48 -17.82 10.00 5.99
CA THR A 48 -18.01 8.75 6.75
C THR A 48 -17.51 7.55 5.97
N ALA A 49 -17.86 7.44 4.68
CA ALA A 49 -17.37 6.38 3.80
C ALA A 49 -15.86 6.46 3.57
N TRP A 50 -15.31 7.68 3.46
CA TRP A 50 -13.88 7.94 3.36
C TRP A 50 -13.11 7.36 4.54
N ARG A 51 -13.50 7.74 5.76
CA ARG A 51 -12.84 7.26 7.00
C ARG A 51 -13.04 5.77 7.20
N ALA A 52 -14.25 5.25 6.96
CA ALA A 52 -14.56 3.82 7.11
C ALA A 52 -13.74 2.95 6.16
N GLY A 53 -13.64 3.36 4.88
CA GLY A 53 -12.84 2.67 3.88
C GLY A 53 -11.35 2.62 4.24
N HIS A 54 -10.77 3.77 4.58
CA HIS A 54 -9.35 3.84 4.95
C HIS A 54 -9.03 3.11 6.25
N ARG A 55 -9.91 3.19 7.26
CA ARG A 55 -9.73 2.45 8.52
C ARG A 55 -9.75 0.93 8.31
N ALA A 56 -10.62 0.45 7.42
CA ALA A 56 -10.67 -0.98 7.08
C ALA A 56 -9.46 -1.45 6.23
N ALA A 57 -8.84 -0.55 5.48
CA ALA A 57 -7.64 -0.82 4.69
C ALA A 57 -6.36 -0.99 5.53
N ILE A 58 -6.26 -0.36 6.71
CA ILE A 58 -5.07 -0.38 7.57
C ILE A 58 -4.45 -1.77 7.77
N PRO A 59 -5.17 -2.80 8.25
CA PRO A 59 -4.54 -4.09 8.53
C PRO A 59 -4.00 -4.77 7.27
N VAL A 60 -4.63 -4.53 6.12
CA VAL A 60 -4.21 -5.11 4.85
C VAL A 60 -2.99 -4.38 4.30
N ILE A 61 -2.99 -3.03 4.29
CA ILE A 61 -1.87 -2.27 3.73
C ILE A 61 -0.55 -2.53 4.48
N TRP A 62 -0.62 -2.76 5.80
CA TRP A 62 0.56 -3.09 6.59
C TRP A 62 1.28 -4.37 6.15
N LEU A 63 0.61 -5.28 5.44
CA LEU A 63 1.25 -6.48 4.87
C LEU A 63 2.30 -6.13 3.81
N THR A 64 2.28 -4.91 3.24
CA THR A 64 3.33 -4.46 2.30
C THR A 64 4.69 -4.31 2.99
N ALA A 65 4.74 -4.00 4.29
CA ALA A 65 5.99 -3.83 5.04
C ALA A 65 6.79 -5.13 5.20
N PRO A 66 6.24 -6.26 5.70
CA PRO A 66 6.99 -7.51 5.77
C PRO A 66 7.35 -8.04 4.37
N VAL A 67 6.55 -7.77 3.33
CA VAL A 67 6.89 -8.12 1.95
C VAL A 67 8.09 -7.33 1.45
N ALA A 68 8.12 -6.01 1.66
CA ALA A 68 9.28 -5.17 1.32
C ALA A 68 10.55 -5.59 2.08
N LEU A 69 10.41 -5.93 3.36
CA LEU A 69 11.51 -6.44 4.19
C LEU A 69 12.04 -7.77 3.66
N ALA A 70 11.17 -8.74 3.42
CA ALA A 70 11.55 -10.05 2.90
C ALA A 70 12.24 -9.93 1.53
N GLY A 71 11.67 -9.13 0.62
CA GLY A 71 12.28 -8.84 -0.68
C GLY A 71 13.66 -8.20 -0.55
N THR A 72 13.82 -7.29 0.41
CA THR A 72 15.09 -6.61 0.68
C THR A 72 16.15 -7.60 1.13
N VAL A 73 15.83 -8.41 2.14
CA VAL A 73 16.75 -9.40 2.72
C VAL A 73 17.13 -10.47 1.70
N VAL A 74 16.15 -11.07 1.02
CA VAL A 74 16.42 -12.15 0.06
C VAL A 74 17.28 -11.65 -1.11
N ALA A 75 16.98 -10.50 -1.69
CA ALA A 75 17.79 -9.97 -2.79
C ALA A 75 19.23 -9.60 -2.34
N ALA A 76 19.42 -9.13 -1.10
CA ALA A 76 20.75 -8.83 -0.56
C ALA A 76 21.62 -10.09 -0.35
N MET A 77 21.00 -11.26 -0.21
CA MET A 77 21.70 -12.55 -0.07
C MET A 77 22.09 -13.17 -1.41
N ILE A 78 21.69 -12.59 -2.56
CA ILE A 78 21.97 -13.13 -3.90
C ILE A 78 23.17 -12.37 -4.50
N PRO A 79 24.35 -12.99 -4.66
CA PRO A 79 25.53 -12.30 -5.17
C PRO A 79 25.43 -11.92 -6.65
N ASN A 80 24.61 -12.65 -7.43
CA ASN A 80 24.42 -12.41 -8.84
C ASN A 80 23.41 -11.27 -9.07
N PRO A 81 23.81 -10.11 -9.61
CA PRO A 81 22.92 -8.96 -9.78
C PRO A 81 21.73 -9.23 -10.70
N GLY A 82 21.90 -10.10 -11.71
CA GLY A 82 20.82 -10.48 -12.62
C GLY A 82 19.73 -11.31 -11.94
N LEU A 83 20.11 -12.14 -10.96
CA LEU A 83 19.16 -12.95 -10.18
C LEU A 83 18.58 -12.20 -8.98
N ALA A 84 19.34 -11.25 -8.41
CA ALA A 84 18.89 -10.42 -7.28
C ALA A 84 17.68 -9.54 -7.63
N GLY A 85 17.41 -9.30 -8.91
CA GLY A 85 16.19 -8.60 -9.36
C GLY A 85 14.90 -9.42 -9.18
N LEU A 86 14.97 -10.75 -9.13
CA LEU A 86 13.77 -11.60 -9.06
C LEU A 86 12.98 -11.44 -7.74
N PRO A 87 13.61 -11.46 -6.55
CA PRO A 87 12.89 -11.18 -5.29
C PRO A 87 12.31 -9.76 -5.24
N VAL A 88 12.98 -8.78 -5.86
CA VAL A 88 12.49 -7.41 -5.94
C VAL A 88 11.20 -7.36 -6.76
N LEU A 89 11.21 -7.94 -7.97
CA LEU A 89 10.03 -8.02 -8.83
C LEU A 89 8.87 -8.78 -8.18
N ALA A 90 9.16 -9.91 -7.52
CA ALA A 90 8.16 -10.68 -6.79
C ALA A 90 7.53 -9.87 -5.65
N SER A 91 8.34 -9.10 -4.92
CA SER A 91 7.87 -8.25 -3.82
C SER A 91 7.04 -7.07 -4.32
N CYS A 92 7.40 -6.48 -5.46
CA CYS A 92 6.58 -5.48 -6.14
C CYS A 92 5.21 -6.06 -6.54
N ALA A 93 5.19 -7.23 -7.20
CA ALA A 93 3.95 -7.88 -7.61
C ALA A 93 3.04 -8.21 -6.40
N LEU A 94 3.63 -8.72 -5.32
CA LEU A 94 2.88 -9.01 -4.10
C LEU A 94 2.37 -7.73 -3.41
N SER A 95 3.17 -6.65 -3.41
CA SER A 95 2.74 -5.35 -2.89
C SER A 95 1.56 -4.79 -3.69
N ILE A 96 1.57 -4.94 -5.02
CA ILE A 96 0.44 -4.57 -5.88
C ILE A 96 -0.81 -5.40 -5.51
N ALA A 97 -0.67 -6.72 -5.33
CA ALA A 97 -1.78 -7.56 -4.91
C ALA A 97 -2.36 -7.13 -3.55
N ILE A 98 -1.50 -6.76 -2.60
CA ILE A 98 -1.92 -6.23 -1.29
C ILE A 98 -2.63 -4.88 -1.43
N LEU A 99 -2.13 -3.97 -2.28
CA LEU A 99 -2.78 -2.68 -2.58
C LEU A 99 -4.18 -2.89 -3.17
N ILE A 100 -4.32 -3.81 -4.13
CA ILE A 100 -5.63 -4.17 -4.70
C ILE A 100 -6.54 -4.74 -3.61
N ARG A 101 -6.03 -5.65 -2.78
CA ARG A 101 -6.82 -6.24 -1.69
C ARG A 101 -7.26 -5.19 -0.67
N SER A 102 -6.38 -4.25 -0.34
CA SER A 102 -6.65 -3.11 0.54
C SER A 102 -7.78 -2.24 -0.04
N ALA A 103 -7.73 -1.94 -1.33
CA ALA A 103 -8.77 -1.20 -2.05
C ALA A 103 -10.13 -1.96 -2.05
N VAL A 104 -10.11 -3.28 -2.22
CA VAL A 104 -11.33 -4.12 -2.15
C VAL A 104 -11.96 -4.09 -0.76
N VAL A 105 -11.15 -4.18 0.31
CA VAL A 105 -11.64 -4.11 1.69
C VAL A 105 -12.18 -2.72 2.00
N ALA A 106 -11.48 -1.67 1.56
CA ALA A 106 -11.94 -0.29 1.69
C ALA A 106 -13.29 -0.07 0.98
N ASN A 107 -13.43 -0.55 -0.26
CA ASN A 107 -14.68 -0.47 -1.01
C ASN A 107 -15.85 -1.13 -0.25
N ARG A 108 -15.65 -2.36 0.27
CA ARG A 108 -16.69 -3.06 1.03
C ARG A 108 -17.09 -2.31 2.30
N ALA A 109 -16.13 -1.75 3.03
CA ALA A 109 -16.38 -0.98 4.24
C ALA A 109 -17.09 0.35 3.93
N ALA A 110 -16.67 1.05 2.88
CA ALA A 110 -17.29 2.29 2.44
C ALA A 110 -18.76 2.08 2.03
N ARG A 111 -19.07 1.01 1.27
CA ARG A 111 -20.45 0.68 0.90
C ARG A 111 -21.35 0.40 2.12
N ARG A 112 -20.81 -0.23 3.16
CA ARG A 112 -21.54 -0.42 4.43
C ARG A 112 -21.77 0.88 5.19
N ALA A 113 -20.95 1.89 4.95
CA ALA A 113 -21.03 3.22 5.56
C ALA A 113 -21.83 4.23 4.71
N GLY A 114 -22.59 3.77 3.71
CA GLY A 114 -23.41 4.63 2.84
C GLY A 114 -22.73 5.08 1.55
N GLY A 115 -21.61 4.47 1.17
CA GLY A 115 -21.04 4.64 -0.17
C GLY A 115 -21.89 3.97 -1.24
N ALA A 116 -22.26 4.71 -2.28
CA ALA A 116 -22.99 4.18 -3.44
C ALA A 116 -22.24 3.01 -4.12
#